data_AF-A0A4R5AW60-F1
#
_entry.id   AF-A0A4R5AW60-F1
#
_cell.length_a   1.000
_cell.length_b   1.000
_cell.length_c   1.000
_cell.angle_alpha   90.00
_cell.angle_beta   90.00
_cell.angle_gamma   90.00
#
_symmetry.space_group_name_H-M   'P 1'
#
loop_
_entity.id
_entity.type
_entity.pdbx_description
1 polymer ?
#
loop_
_entity_poly.entity_id
_entity_poly.type
_entity_poly.pdbx_seq_one_letter_code
_entity_poly.pdbx_strand_id
1 'polypeptide(L)'
;MFKNLFSKKEYSSKTGFFKVEDKELIPINDLEKGSINDCIEKIGFPTNHIYTIHSFDSNKISVLGFKTLTKSLEFVLAVNRTKISFSDVSKAVKGIDWEFEYSDLNVEDILQEGIDYENFDLDFVNSIIDLTKEDKNLYKSQKLELYLQFEKGILTAFTSSEWENSSTKWLKNINPNMVESMVREAKQHQRNEIEAMQEVNNQTKALMNVPEAMKNEFLPLHKNGNGNFNFYNLVIAHYTQDCNLDDFLFMNKGRYKKTDDRTFGVGNFNYEFGNNKELKNIYEQ
;
A
#
# COMPACT_ATOMS: atom_id res chain seq x y z
N MET A 1 32.59 -39.24 -24.45
CA MET A 1 32.25 -37.80 -24.47
C MET A 1 30.75 -37.65 -24.30
N PHE A 2 30.27 -37.43 -23.09
CA PHE A 2 28.89 -37.02 -22.87
C PHE A 2 28.80 -35.54 -23.27
N LYS A 3 28.14 -35.25 -24.39
CA LYS A 3 27.76 -33.88 -24.75
C LYS A 3 26.85 -33.35 -23.64
N ASN A 4 27.21 -32.21 -23.06
CA ASN A 4 26.37 -31.40 -22.19
C ASN A 4 24.99 -31.22 -22.85
N LEU A 5 24.01 -32.00 -22.41
CA LEU A 5 22.68 -32.10 -23.02
C LEU A 5 21.70 -31.01 -22.54
N PHE A 6 22.18 -30.01 -21.81
CA PHE A 6 21.39 -28.86 -21.38
C PHE A 6 22.22 -27.57 -21.48
N SER A 7 22.60 -27.17 -22.69
CA SER A 7 23.08 -25.80 -22.90
C SER A 7 21.92 -24.83 -22.63
N LYS A 8 22.08 -23.98 -21.62
CA LYS A 8 21.10 -22.96 -21.24
C LYS A 8 20.91 -22.01 -22.42
N LYS A 9 19.70 -21.93 -23.00
CA LYS A 9 19.39 -20.97 -24.08
C LYS A 9 19.51 -19.56 -23.51
N GLU A 10 20.49 -18.81 -23.99
CA GLU A 10 20.72 -17.41 -23.64
C GLU A 10 20.21 -16.50 -24.74
N TYR A 11 19.69 -15.35 -24.32
CA TYR A 11 19.06 -14.34 -25.15
C TYR A 11 19.79 -13.02 -24.99
N SER A 12 19.86 -12.24 -26.06
CA SER A 12 20.45 -10.89 -26.08
C SER A 12 19.46 -9.91 -26.69
N SER A 13 19.38 -8.70 -26.13
CA SER A 13 18.54 -7.60 -26.62
C SER A 13 19.38 -6.35 -26.75
N LYS A 14 19.19 -5.58 -27.83
CA LYS A 14 19.87 -4.28 -28.02
C LYS A 14 19.46 -3.25 -26.97
N THR A 15 18.22 -3.30 -26.51
CA THR A 15 17.70 -2.39 -25.47
C THR A 15 17.96 -2.94 -24.07
N GLY A 16 18.07 -4.27 -23.95
CA GLY A 16 18.11 -4.99 -22.68
C GLY A 16 16.73 -5.48 -22.23
N PHE A 17 15.66 -5.06 -22.90
CA PHE A 17 14.30 -5.51 -22.63
C PHE A 17 13.95 -6.80 -23.37
N PHE A 18 13.14 -7.62 -22.72
CA PHE A 18 12.59 -8.86 -23.24
C PHE A 18 11.11 -8.94 -22.88
N LYS A 19 10.23 -9.23 -23.84
CA LYS A 19 8.87 -9.70 -23.58
C LYS A 19 8.95 -11.15 -23.12
N VAL A 20 8.11 -11.53 -22.17
CA VAL A 20 7.97 -12.92 -21.71
C VAL A 20 6.71 -13.51 -22.33
N GLU A 21 6.85 -14.66 -22.99
CA GLU A 21 5.74 -15.37 -23.62
C GLU A 21 6.04 -16.86 -23.58
N ASP A 22 5.13 -17.68 -23.05
CA ASP A 22 5.27 -19.15 -22.96
C ASP A 22 6.63 -19.65 -22.40
N LYS A 23 7.15 -18.95 -21.38
CA LYS A 23 8.47 -19.20 -20.76
C LYS A 23 9.66 -19.02 -21.71
N GLU A 24 9.46 -18.30 -22.81
CA GLU A 24 10.52 -17.79 -23.67
C GLU A 24 10.74 -16.29 -23.45
N LEU A 25 11.94 -15.84 -23.85
CA LEU A 25 12.32 -14.42 -23.82
C LEU A 25 12.41 -13.91 -25.25
N ILE A 26 11.54 -12.98 -25.60
CA ILE A 26 11.51 -12.36 -26.92
C ILE A 26 12.22 -11.00 -26.82
N PRO A 27 13.40 -10.83 -27.45
CA PRO A 27 14.14 -9.57 -27.37
C PRO A 27 13.38 -8.40 -27.99
N ILE A 28 13.24 -7.31 -27.24
CA ILE A 28 12.68 -6.04 -27.75
C ILE A 28 13.87 -5.19 -28.21
N ASN A 29 14.14 -5.17 -29.51
CA ASN A 29 15.36 -4.54 -30.03
C ASN A 29 15.24 -3.04 -30.31
N ASP A 30 14.02 -2.52 -30.35
CA ASP A 30 13.74 -1.12 -30.67
C ASP A 30 12.67 -0.57 -29.71
N LEU A 31 12.99 0.57 -29.11
CA LEU A 31 12.18 1.37 -28.20
C LEU A 31 12.42 2.85 -28.56
N GLU A 32 11.38 3.69 -28.53
CA GLU A 32 11.49 5.10 -28.95
C GLU A 32 12.29 5.93 -27.94
N LYS A 33 11.96 5.75 -26.66
CA LYS A 33 12.53 6.47 -25.51
C LYS A 33 13.45 5.58 -24.68
N GLY A 34 13.33 4.26 -24.83
CA GLY A 34 14.14 3.29 -24.08
C GLY A 34 13.85 3.24 -22.58
N SER A 35 12.67 3.72 -22.17
CA SER A 35 12.20 3.71 -20.78
C SER A 35 11.36 2.47 -20.49
N ILE A 36 11.08 2.23 -19.20
CA ILE A 36 10.19 1.15 -18.76
C ILE A 36 8.77 1.37 -19.31
N ASN A 37 8.24 2.59 -19.24
CA ASN A 37 6.91 2.92 -19.75
C ASN A 37 6.80 2.69 -21.25
N ASP A 38 7.83 3.06 -22.01
CA ASP A 38 7.89 2.80 -23.45
C ASP A 38 7.90 1.30 -23.75
N CYS A 39 8.59 0.50 -22.93
CA CYS A 39 8.50 -0.97 -23.02
C CYS A 39 7.08 -1.48 -22.74
N ILE A 40 6.42 -0.98 -21.70
CA ILE A 40 5.05 -1.39 -21.31
C ILE A 40 4.05 -1.07 -22.42
N GLU A 41 4.10 0.14 -22.97
CA GLU A 41 3.27 0.55 -24.11
C GLU A 41 3.56 -0.32 -25.34
N LYS A 42 4.84 -0.62 -25.61
CA LYS A 42 5.27 -1.47 -26.73
C LYS A 42 4.72 -2.90 -26.66
N ILE A 43 4.59 -3.45 -25.45
CA ILE A 43 3.99 -4.79 -25.24
C ILE A 43 2.46 -4.75 -25.16
N GLY A 44 1.83 -3.58 -25.34
CA GLY A 44 0.40 -3.42 -25.53
C GLY A 44 -0.40 -3.15 -24.25
N PHE A 45 0.24 -2.69 -23.19
CA PHE A 45 -0.42 -2.40 -21.92
C PHE A 45 -0.38 -0.90 -21.59
N PRO A 46 -1.42 -0.36 -20.91
CA PRO A 46 -1.30 0.87 -20.13
C PRO A 46 -0.23 0.73 -19.05
N THR A 47 0.43 1.83 -18.69
CA THR A 47 1.60 1.78 -17.78
C THR A 47 1.25 1.26 -16.39
N ASN A 48 0.10 1.63 -15.83
CA ASN A 48 -0.37 1.16 -14.52
C ASN A 48 -0.99 -0.26 -14.54
N HIS A 49 -1.10 -0.88 -15.72
CA HIS A 49 -1.49 -2.30 -15.83
C HIS A 49 -0.30 -3.24 -15.62
N ILE A 50 0.92 -2.70 -15.53
CA ILE A 50 2.15 -3.44 -15.22
C ILE A 50 2.77 -2.91 -13.93
N TYR A 51 2.89 -3.79 -12.94
CA TYR A 51 3.61 -3.56 -11.70
C TYR A 51 5.09 -3.92 -11.87
N THR A 52 5.98 -2.98 -11.58
CA THR A 52 7.43 -3.12 -11.83
C THR A 52 8.20 -3.35 -10.54
N ILE A 53 8.94 -4.45 -10.47
CA ILE A 53 9.76 -4.80 -9.31
C ILE A 53 11.24 -4.68 -9.69
N HIS A 54 11.96 -3.85 -8.95
CA HIS A 54 13.41 -3.71 -9.07
C HIS A 54 14.12 -4.87 -8.38
N SER A 55 14.97 -5.56 -9.11
CA SER A 55 15.73 -6.69 -8.57
C SER A 55 17.08 -6.21 -8.05
N PHE A 56 17.23 -6.15 -6.72
CA PHE A 56 18.47 -5.72 -6.07
C PHE A 56 19.51 -6.85 -5.96
N ASP A 57 19.08 -8.10 -5.86
CA ASP A 57 19.97 -9.24 -5.63
C ASP A 57 20.46 -9.95 -6.91
N SER A 58 19.92 -9.58 -8.07
CA SER A 58 20.34 -10.17 -9.34
C SER A 58 21.40 -9.31 -10.03
N ASN A 59 22.54 -9.91 -10.32
CA ASN A 59 23.59 -9.28 -11.14
C ASN A 59 23.24 -9.24 -12.64
N LYS A 60 22.14 -9.88 -13.06
CA LYS A 60 21.73 -9.98 -14.46
C LYS A 60 20.39 -9.32 -14.76
N ILE A 61 19.49 -9.24 -13.77
CA ILE A 61 18.13 -8.73 -13.95
C ILE A 61 18.00 -7.45 -13.15
N SER A 62 17.63 -6.35 -13.83
CA SER A 62 17.43 -5.05 -13.20
C SER A 62 15.98 -4.85 -12.79
N VAL A 63 15.03 -5.19 -13.68
CA VAL A 63 13.59 -5.00 -13.46
C VAL A 63 12.82 -6.19 -13.99
N LEU A 64 11.76 -6.55 -13.29
CA LEU A 64 10.73 -7.50 -13.69
C LEU A 64 9.39 -6.76 -13.75
N GLY A 65 8.67 -6.88 -14.86
CA GLY A 65 7.34 -6.30 -15.02
C GLY A 65 6.26 -7.37 -14.99
N PHE A 66 5.33 -7.26 -14.05
CA PHE A 66 4.23 -8.20 -13.89
C PHE A 66 2.90 -7.53 -14.21
N LYS A 67 1.95 -8.26 -14.77
CA LYS A 67 0.58 -7.77 -14.84
C LYS A 67 0.08 -7.49 -13.42
N THR A 68 -0.38 -6.27 -13.20
CA THR A 68 -0.74 -5.71 -11.89
C THR A 68 -1.64 -6.66 -11.08
N LEU A 69 -1.33 -6.82 -9.78
CA LEU A 69 -1.97 -7.76 -8.82
C LEU A 69 -1.90 -9.26 -9.19
N THR A 70 -1.06 -9.63 -10.14
CA THR A 70 -0.84 -11.04 -10.52
C THR A 70 0.63 -11.41 -10.42
N LYS A 71 0.94 -12.71 -10.54
CA LYS A 71 2.32 -13.20 -10.72
C LYS A 71 2.64 -13.48 -12.20
N SER A 72 1.84 -12.95 -13.13
CA SER A 72 2.06 -13.07 -14.57
C SER A 72 3.17 -12.12 -14.99
N LEU A 73 4.32 -12.67 -15.37
CA LEU A 73 5.47 -11.89 -15.80
C LEU A 73 5.32 -11.54 -17.28
N GLU A 74 5.34 -10.24 -17.61
CA GLU A 74 5.09 -9.72 -18.95
C GLU A 74 6.39 -9.24 -19.62
N PHE A 75 7.31 -8.65 -18.84
CA PHE A 75 8.62 -8.24 -19.37
C PHE A 75 9.76 -8.33 -18.36
N VAL A 76 11.00 -8.30 -18.88
CA VAL A 76 12.23 -8.29 -18.10
C VAL A 76 13.21 -7.27 -18.67
N LEU A 77 13.90 -6.53 -17.80
CA LEU A 77 15.03 -5.68 -18.15
C LEU A 77 16.34 -6.28 -17.62
N ALA A 78 17.28 -6.58 -18.51
CA ALA A 78 18.62 -7.06 -18.14
C ALA A 78 19.56 -5.93 -17.71
N VAL A 79 20.40 -6.20 -16.72
CA VAL A 79 21.49 -5.31 -16.29
C VAL A 79 22.48 -5.13 -17.44
N ASN A 80 22.73 -3.87 -17.81
CA ASN A 80 23.73 -3.50 -18.84
C ASN A 80 23.63 -4.32 -20.14
N ARG A 81 22.40 -4.71 -20.54
CA ARG A 81 22.14 -5.49 -21.77
C ARG A 81 22.88 -6.84 -21.80
N THR A 82 23.19 -7.39 -20.62
CA THR A 82 23.84 -8.69 -20.46
C THR A 82 22.96 -9.80 -21.04
N LYS A 83 23.59 -10.89 -21.51
CA LYS A 83 22.87 -12.08 -21.93
C LYS A 83 22.18 -12.76 -20.74
N ILE A 84 20.91 -13.03 -20.88
CA ILE A 84 20.09 -13.67 -19.85
C ILE A 84 19.43 -14.92 -20.39
N SER A 85 19.02 -15.78 -19.49
CA SER A 85 18.26 -16.98 -19.80
C SER A 85 16.99 -17.00 -18.96
N PHE A 86 16.00 -17.79 -19.37
CA PHE A 86 14.76 -17.91 -18.58
C PHE A 86 15.02 -18.43 -17.16
N SER A 87 16.04 -19.26 -16.96
CA SER A 87 16.40 -19.70 -15.59
C SER A 87 17.02 -18.58 -14.73
N ASP A 88 17.67 -17.57 -15.33
CA ASP A 88 18.11 -16.37 -14.57
C ASP A 88 16.89 -15.59 -14.10
N VAL A 89 15.90 -15.42 -14.99
CA VAL A 89 14.61 -14.77 -14.68
C VAL A 89 13.87 -15.53 -13.59
N SER A 90 13.68 -16.85 -13.73
CA SER A 90 13.02 -17.67 -12.72
C SER A 90 13.71 -17.62 -11.35
N LYS A 91 15.04 -17.45 -11.32
CA LYS A 91 15.78 -17.28 -10.06
C LYS A 91 15.45 -15.93 -9.42
N ALA A 92 15.41 -14.85 -10.21
CA ALA A 92 15.05 -13.52 -9.73
C ALA A 92 13.59 -13.49 -9.23
N VAL A 93 12.65 -14.06 -9.99
CA VAL A 93 11.22 -14.14 -9.60
C VAL A 93 11.02 -14.90 -8.27
N LYS A 94 11.81 -15.95 -8.02
CA LYS A 94 11.76 -16.71 -6.75
C LYS A 94 12.25 -15.92 -5.54
N GLY A 95 13.05 -14.87 -5.76
CA GLY A 95 13.54 -14.00 -4.69
C GLY A 95 12.57 -12.89 -4.29
N ILE A 96 11.44 -12.74 -5.00
CA ILE A 96 10.45 -11.70 -4.70
C ILE A 96 9.67 -12.07 -3.45
N ASP A 97 9.61 -11.14 -2.50
CA ASP A 97 8.71 -11.19 -1.35
C ASP A 97 7.30 -10.77 -1.78
N TRP A 98 6.52 -11.73 -2.25
CA TRP A 98 5.17 -11.48 -2.72
C TRP A 98 4.19 -11.03 -1.62
N GLU A 99 4.49 -11.32 -0.36
CA GLU A 99 3.65 -10.89 0.77
C GLU A 99 3.85 -9.39 1.01
N PHE A 100 5.07 -8.91 0.86
CA PHE A 100 5.36 -7.48 0.88
C PHE A 100 4.76 -6.77 -0.35
N GLU A 101 5.09 -7.24 -1.56
CA GLU A 101 4.69 -6.57 -2.81
C GLU A 101 3.17 -6.45 -2.96
N TYR A 102 2.41 -7.45 -2.49
CA TYR A 102 0.94 -7.47 -2.50
C TYR A 102 0.34 -7.42 -1.10
N SER A 103 0.98 -6.67 -0.21
CA SER A 103 0.38 -6.32 1.07
C SER A 103 -0.86 -5.44 0.88
N ASP A 104 -1.75 -5.40 1.90
CA ASP A 104 -3.01 -4.65 1.82
C ASP A 104 -2.81 -3.17 1.45
N LEU A 105 -1.72 -2.55 1.91
CA LEU A 105 -1.35 -1.18 1.56
C LEU A 105 -1.06 -1.03 0.06
N ASN A 106 -0.16 -1.85 -0.48
CA ASN A 106 0.23 -1.77 -1.89
C ASN A 106 -0.94 -2.12 -2.82
N VAL A 107 -1.82 -3.03 -2.39
CA VAL A 107 -3.04 -3.37 -3.14
C VAL A 107 -3.95 -2.15 -3.25
N GLU A 108 -4.19 -1.42 -2.16
CA GLU A 108 -5.01 -0.21 -2.19
C GLU A 108 -4.38 0.89 -3.07
N ASP A 109 -3.06 1.10 -2.97
CA ASP A 109 -2.34 2.08 -3.82
C ASP A 109 -2.51 1.76 -5.31
N ILE A 110 -2.34 0.49 -5.69
CA ILE A 110 -2.54 0.01 -7.06
C ILE A 110 -3.98 0.24 -7.55
N LEU A 111 -4.97 -0.07 -6.71
CA LEU A 111 -6.37 0.13 -7.06
C LEU A 111 -6.71 1.62 -7.19
N GLN A 112 -6.12 2.46 -6.34
CA GLN A 112 -6.27 3.91 -6.40
C GLN A 112 -5.69 4.48 -7.68
N GLU A 113 -4.50 4.04 -8.12
CA GLU A 113 -3.97 4.41 -9.43
C GLU A 113 -4.94 4.02 -10.56
N GLY A 114 -5.53 2.83 -10.50
CA GLY A 114 -6.55 2.39 -11.46
C GLY A 114 -7.78 3.30 -11.54
N ILE A 115 -8.22 3.83 -10.39
CA ILE A 115 -9.29 4.83 -10.29
C ILE A 115 -8.84 6.16 -10.89
N ASP A 116 -7.66 6.65 -10.51
CA ASP A 116 -7.13 7.95 -10.93
C ASP A 116 -6.90 8.02 -12.45
N TYR A 117 -6.49 6.91 -13.07
CA TYR A 117 -6.33 6.78 -14.52
C TYR A 117 -7.62 6.37 -15.25
N GLU A 118 -8.71 6.09 -14.54
CA GLU A 118 -10.00 5.65 -15.09
C GLU A 118 -9.90 4.46 -16.06
N ASN A 119 -8.95 3.54 -15.83
CA ASN A 119 -8.61 2.49 -16.80
C ASN A 119 -8.64 1.06 -16.22
N PHE A 120 -9.16 0.90 -15.00
CA PHE A 120 -9.49 -0.40 -14.43
C PHE A 120 -10.95 -0.73 -14.76
N ASP A 121 -11.18 -1.18 -15.99
CA ASP A 121 -12.47 -1.71 -16.39
C ASP A 121 -12.76 -3.07 -15.74
N LEU A 122 -14.03 -3.45 -15.69
CA LEU A 122 -14.48 -4.67 -15.05
C LEU A 122 -13.83 -5.95 -15.64
N ASP A 123 -13.58 -5.98 -16.96
CA ASP A 123 -12.99 -7.14 -17.61
C ASP A 123 -11.51 -7.30 -17.22
N PHE A 124 -10.78 -6.19 -17.19
CA PHE A 124 -9.41 -6.14 -16.71
C PHE A 124 -9.33 -6.53 -15.24
N VAL A 125 -10.14 -5.93 -14.36
CA VAL A 125 -10.10 -6.25 -12.92
C VAL A 125 -10.47 -7.71 -12.66
N ASN A 126 -11.49 -8.26 -13.34
CA ASN A 126 -11.83 -9.69 -13.30
C ASN A 126 -10.67 -10.60 -13.74
N SER A 127 -9.79 -10.11 -14.61
CA SER A 127 -8.64 -10.87 -15.10
C SER A 127 -7.45 -10.89 -14.15
N ILE A 128 -7.45 -10.05 -13.10
CA ILE A 128 -6.36 -9.93 -12.12
C ILE A 128 -6.79 -10.27 -10.70
N ILE A 129 -8.08 -10.14 -10.38
CA ILE A 129 -8.66 -10.40 -9.06
C ILE A 129 -9.92 -11.27 -9.22
N ASP A 130 -10.14 -12.18 -8.28
CA ASP A 130 -11.41 -12.90 -8.15
C ASP A 130 -12.52 -11.94 -7.69
N LEU A 131 -13.52 -11.72 -8.53
CA LEU A 131 -14.69 -10.91 -8.17
C LEU A 131 -15.96 -11.73 -8.16
N THR A 132 -16.73 -11.60 -7.08
CA THR A 132 -18.10 -12.08 -6.98
C THR A 132 -19.03 -10.87 -7.03
N LYS A 133 -20.08 -10.93 -7.85
CA LYS A 133 -21.07 -9.85 -7.92
C LYS A 133 -21.98 -9.88 -6.69
N GLU A 134 -22.06 -8.76 -5.98
CA GLU A 134 -22.89 -8.60 -4.78
C GLU A 134 -24.17 -7.79 -5.07
N ASP A 135 -24.04 -6.74 -5.87
CA ASP A 135 -25.15 -5.90 -6.32
C ASP A 135 -24.90 -5.43 -7.78
N LYS A 136 -25.75 -4.57 -8.33
CA LYS A 136 -25.73 -4.09 -9.72
C LYS A 136 -24.35 -3.65 -10.17
N ASN A 137 -23.67 -2.86 -9.33
CA ASN A 137 -22.39 -2.20 -9.58
C ASN A 137 -21.34 -2.51 -8.49
N LEU A 138 -21.64 -3.45 -7.58
CA LEU A 138 -20.82 -3.76 -6.42
C LEU A 138 -20.32 -5.21 -6.54
N TYR A 139 -19.01 -5.37 -6.39
CA TYR A 139 -18.33 -6.66 -6.47
C TYR A 139 -17.48 -6.86 -5.22
N LYS A 140 -17.31 -8.11 -4.79
CA LYS A 140 -16.46 -8.48 -3.66
C LYS A 140 -15.32 -9.35 -4.12
N SER A 141 -14.10 -9.01 -3.72
CA SER A 141 -12.97 -9.95 -3.73
C SER A 141 -12.88 -10.62 -2.36
N GLN A 142 -12.98 -11.95 -2.34
CA GLN A 142 -12.82 -12.70 -1.09
C GLN A 142 -11.36 -12.75 -0.68
N LYS A 143 -10.45 -12.87 -1.65
CA LYS A 143 -9.01 -12.93 -1.40
C LYS A 143 -8.45 -11.62 -0.84
N LEU A 144 -8.89 -10.48 -1.38
CA LEU A 144 -8.44 -9.16 -0.93
C LEU A 144 -9.30 -8.61 0.21
N GLU A 145 -10.44 -9.23 0.50
CA GLU A 145 -11.41 -8.74 1.50
C GLU A 145 -11.82 -7.28 1.24
N LEU A 146 -12.11 -6.98 -0.03
CA LEU A 146 -12.52 -5.66 -0.50
C LEU A 146 -13.87 -5.73 -1.23
N TYR A 147 -14.67 -4.69 -1.05
CA TYR A 147 -15.75 -4.34 -1.96
C TYR A 147 -15.23 -3.34 -3.00
N LEU A 148 -15.55 -3.57 -4.26
CA LEU A 148 -15.16 -2.77 -5.41
C LEU A 148 -16.43 -2.26 -6.12
N GLN A 149 -16.50 -0.95 -6.30
CA GLN A 149 -17.64 -0.26 -6.92
C GLN A 149 -17.28 0.17 -8.33
N PHE A 150 -18.14 -0.16 -9.29
CA PHE A 150 -17.96 0.18 -10.69
C PHE A 150 -19.05 1.11 -11.21
N GLU A 151 -18.67 2.16 -11.92
CA GLU A 151 -19.61 3.01 -12.64
C GLU A 151 -19.30 2.98 -14.14
N LYS A 152 -20.32 2.72 -14.95
CA LYS A 152 -20.18 2.54 -16.42
C LYS A 152 -19.10 1.50 -16.80
N GLY A 153 -18.86 0.52 -15.93
CA GLY A 153 -17.88 -0.53 -16.14
C GLY A 153 -16.45 -0.21 -15.68
N ILE A 154 -16.20 0.98 -15.12
CA ILE A 154 -14.89 1.41 -14.60
C ILE A 154 -14.90 1.43 -13.07
N LEU A 155 -13.82 0.96 -12.45
CA LEU A 155 -13.63 1.03 -11.00
C LEU A 155 -13.60 2.49 -10.55
N THR A 156 -14.44 2.86 -9.59
CA THR A 156 -14.51 4.23 -9.07
C THR A 156 -14.26 4.33 -7.57
N ALA A 157 -14.43 3.24 -6.83
CA ALA A 157 -14.16 3.20 -5.40
C ALA A 157 -13.92 1.76 -4.93
N PHE A 158 -13.22 1.62 -3.82
CA PHE A 158 -13.13 0.38 -3.06
C PHE A 158 -13.22 0.65 -1.56
N THR A 159 -13.59 -0.36 -0.77
CA THR A 159 -13.58 -0.31 0.69
C THR A 159 -13.31 -1.70 1.26
N SER A 160 -12.71 -1.76 2.46
CA SER A 160 -12.59 -3.02 3.20
C SER A 160 -13.95 -3.67 3.38
N SER A 161 -14.03 -4.98 3.18
CA SER A 161 -15.19 -5.78 3.57
C SER A 161 -15.20 -6.12 5.06
N GLU A 162 -14.09 -5.84 5.74
CA GLU A 162 -13.88 -6.07 7.17
C GLU A 162 -13.83 -4.74 7.93
N TRP A 163 -13.82 -4.82 9.26
CA TRP A 163 -13.75 -3.64 10.12
C TRP A 163 -12.35 -3.01 10.14
N GLU A 164 -11.33 -3.77 9.75
CA GLU A 164 -9.94 -3.33 9.65
C GLU A 164 -9.68 -2.69 8.29
N ASN A 165 -9.03 -1.52 8.26
CA ASN A 165 -8.49 -0.93 7.03
C ASN A 165 -7.13 -1.55 6.66
N SER A 166 -6.60 -1.26 5.47
CA SER A 166 -5.29 -1.74 5.00
C SER A 166 -4.15 -1.48 5.99
N SER A 167 -4.07 -0.28 6.56
CA SER A 167 -3.03 0.08 7.53
C SER A 167 -3.07 -0.80 8.78
N THR A 168 -4.27 -1.11 9.29
CA THR A 168 -4.45 -2.02 10.42
C THR A 168 -4.10 -3.45 10.05
N LYS A 169 -4.58 -3.96 8.90
CA LYS A 169 -4.27 -5.33 8.45
C LYS A 169 -2.76 -5.51 8.24
N TRP A 170 -2.12 -4.57 7.57
CA TRP A 170 -0.67 -4.55 7.38
C TRP A 170 0.10 -4.55 8.71
N LEU A 171 -0.25 -3.64 9.64
CA LEU A 171 0.41 -3.57 10.94
C LEU A 171 0.20 -4.85 11.75
N LYS A 172 -1.00 -5.43 11.69
CA LYS A 172 -1.34 -6.68 12.39
C LYS A 172 -0.51 -7.85 11.88
N ASN A 173 -0.20 -7.89 10.59
CA ASN A 173 0.65 -8.93 10.00
C ASN A 173 2.11 -8.84 10.50
N ILE A 174 2.65 -7.63 10.67
CA ILE A 174 4.04 -7.44 11.11
C ILE A 174 4.20 -7.34 12.63
N ASN A 175 3.18 -6.87 13.34
CA ASN A 175 3.20 -6.64 14.79
C ASN A 175 1.79 -6.76 15.41
N PRO A 176 1.26 -7.99 15.53
CA PRO A 176 -0.09 -8.23 16.02
C PRO A 176 -0.28 -7.72 17.46
N ASN A 177 0.75 -7.83 18.30
CA ASN A 177 0.71 -7.38 19.69
C ASN A 177 0.45 -5.86 19.82
N MET A 178 0.96 -5.05 18.89
CA MET A 178 0.70 -3.61 18.88
C MET A 178 -0.77 -3.33 18.59
N VAL A 179 -1.33 -3.97 17.55
CA VAL A 179 -2.75 -3.82 17.19
C VAL A 179 -3.65 -4.31 18.33
N GLU A 180 -3.36 -5.47 18.92
CA GLU A 180 -4.11 -5.96 20.09
C GLU A 180 -4.05 -4.99 21.28
N SER A 181 -2.90 -4.36 21.51
CA SER A 181 -2.75 -3.34 22.55
C SER A 181 -3.59 -2.09 22.26
N MET A 182 -3.61 -1.63 21.01
CA MET A 182 -4.45 -0.51 20.57
C MET A 182 -5.94 -0.83 20.72
N VAL A 183 -6.37 -2.02 20.30
CA VAL A 183 -7.77 -2.48 20.42
C VAL A 183 -8.20 -2.52 21.89
N ARG A 184 -7.36 -3.08 22.78
CA ARG A 184 -7.65 -3.13 24.22
C ARG A 184 -7.80 -1.74 24.83
N GLU A 185 -6.98 -0.77 24.40
CA GLU A 185 -7.10 0.61 24.86
C GLU A 185 -8.35 1.29 24.32
N ALA A 186 -8.61 1.22 23.00
CA ALA A 186 -9.78 1.84 22.39
C ALA A 186 -11.09 1.34 23.01
N LYS A 187 -11.17 0.04 23.33
CA LYS A 187 -12.32 -0.57 24.04
C LYS A 187 -12.57 -0.02 25.44
N GLN A 188 -11.60 0.65 26.08
CA GLN A 188 -11.79 1.29 27.40
C GLN A 188 -12.49 2.64 27.29
N HIS A 189 -12.47 3.28 26.11
CA HIS A 189 -12.91 4.66 25.92
C HIS A 189 -14.09 4.79 24.94
N GLN A 190 -14.19 3.90 23.96
CA GLN A 190 -15.23 3.92 22.95
C GLN A 190 -16.51 3.21 23.42
N ARG A 191 -17.66 3.56 22.83
CA ARG A 191 -18.97 3.05 23.29
C ARG A 191 -19.22 1.61 22.87
N ASN A 192 -18.65 1.23 21.74
CA ASN A 192 -18.88 -0.06 21.10
C ASN A 192 -17.65 -0.46 20.29
N GLU A 193 -17.69 -1.69 19.78
CA GLU A 193 -16.58 -2.31 19.09
C GLU A 193 -16.29 -1.67 17.71
N ILE A 194 -17.32 -1.11 17.05
CA ILE A 194 -17.17 -0.39 15.78
C ILE A 194 -16.39 0.90 15.99
N GLU A 195 -16.78 1.73 16.96
CA GLU A 195 -16.06 2.96 17.33
C GLU A 195 -14.63 2.63 17.77
N ALA A 196 -14.41 1.53 18.52
CA ALA A 196 -13.08 1.10 18.92
C ALA A 196 -12.20 0.75 17.71
N MET A 197 -12.73 0.01 16.74
CA MET A 197 -11.97 -0.33 15.53
C MET A 197 -11.72 0.88 14.63
N GLN A 198 -12.66 1.83 14.57
CA GLN A 198 -12.44 3.09 13.84
C GLN A 198 -11.29 3.90 14.47
N GLU A 199 -11.19 3.96 15.80
CA GLU A 199 -10.04 4.58 16.46
C GLU A 199 -8.74 3.85 16.10
N VAL A 200 -8.72 2.51 16.15
CA VAL A 200 -7.54 1.72 15.78
C VAL A 200 -7.11 1.98 14.35
N ASN A 201 -8.06 1.96 13.40
CA ASN A 201 -7.81 2.28 11.98
C ASN A 201 -7.21 3.68 11.78
N ASN A 202 -7.65 4.66 12.57
CA ASN A 202 -7.09 6.00 12.53
C ASN A 202 -5.69 6.07 13.15
N GLN A 203 -5.43 5.32 14.23
CA GLN A 203 -4.09 5.24 14.83
C GLN A 203 -3.08 4.56 13.90
N THR A 204 -3.46 3.46 13.24
CA THR A 204 -2.58 2.75 12.30
C THR A 204 -2.34 3.57 11.03
N LYS A 205 -3.37 4.26 10.52
CA LYS A 205 -3.19 5.24 9.44
C LYS A 205 -2.28 6.40 9.83
N ALA A 206 -2.40 6.91 11.06
CA ALA A 206 -1.51 7.95 11.56
C ALA A 206 -0.06 7.44 11.67
N LEU A 207 0.16 6.22 12.16
CA LEU A 207 1.50 5.61 12.21
C LEU A 207 2.20 5.61 10.84
N MET A 208 1.49 5.32 9.76
CA MET A 208 2.05 5.35 8.40
C MET A 208 2.56 6.74 7.98
N ASN A 209 2.05 7.79 8.62
CA ASN A 209 2.43 9.18 8.37
C ASN A 209 3.48 9.72 9.35
N VAL A 210 3.99 8.88 10.27
CA VAL A 210 5.05 9.26 11.20
C VAL A 210 6.42 9.08 10.53
N PRO A 211 7.21 10.14 10.31
CA PRO A 211 8.56 10.02 9.79
C PRO A 211 9.42 9.11 10.67
N GLU A 212 10.18 8.21 10.06
CA GLU A 212 11.00 7.18 10.74
C GLU A 212 10.22 6.23 11.66
N ALA A 213 8.88 6.23 11.59
CA ALA A 213 7.97 5.36 12.32
C ALA A 213 8.35 5.24 13.81
N MET A 214 8.71 4.03 14.27
CA MET A 214 9.04 3.74 15.67
C MET A 214 10.36 4.36 16.18
N LYS A 215 11.16 4.99 15.30
CA LYS A 215 12.39 5.71 15.67
C LYS A 215 12.20 7.22 15.80
N ASN A 216 10.98 7.70 15.56
CA ASN A 216 10.64 9.11 15.59
C ASN A 216 10.99 9.78 16.94
N GLU A 217 11.59 10.97 16.86
CA GLU A 217 12.09 11.70 18.04
C GLU A 217 10.99 12.15 19.01
N PHE A 218 9.76 12.36 18.52
CA PHE A 218 8.64 12.84 19.34
C PHE A 218 7.83 11.72 19.99
N LEU A 219 8.10 10.44 19.67
CA LEU A 219 7.37 9.31 20.27
C LEU A 219 7.30 9.33 21.80
N PRO A 220 8.39 9.65 22.54
CA PRO A 220 8.33 9.72 24.00
C PRO A 220 7.30 10.71 24.54
N LEU A 221 7.00 11.79 23.80
CA LEU A 221 6.05 12.83 24.21
C LEU A 221 4.58 12.38 24.07
N HIS A 222 4.33 11.34 23.27
CA HIS A 222 2.98 10.82 22.96
C HIS A 222 2.74 9.41 23.51
N LYS A 223 3.64 8.91 24.37
CA LYS A 223 3.49 7.64 25.06
C LYS A 223 2.54 7.79 26.25
N ASN A 224 1.52 6.94 26.33
CA ASN A 224 0.60 6.91 27.46
C ASN A 224 1.09 6.00 28.60
N GLY A 225 0.39 6.05 29.74
CA GLY A 225 0.73 5.26 30.94
C GLY A 225 0.66 3.74 30.73
N ASN A 226 -0.06 3.27 29.71
CA ASN A 226 -0.17 1.85 29.36
C ASN A 226 0.95 1.40 28.39
N GLY A 227 1.81 2.33 27.97
CA GLY A 227 2.92 2.07 27.08
C GLY A 227 2.60 2.14 25.58
N ASN A 228 1.35 2.42 25.22
CA ASN A 228 0.94 2.69 23.85
C ASN A 228 1.30 4.13 23.45
N PHE A 229 1.36 4.38 22.15
CA PHE A 229 1.61 5.71 21.59
C PHE A 229 0.33 6.25 20.94
N ASN A 230 0.03 7.52 21.14
CA ASN A 230 -1.03 8.22 20.42
C ASN A 230 -0.46 8.78 19.11
N PHE A 231 -0.34 7.92 18.09
CA PHE A 231 0.20 8.29 16.79
C PHE A 231 -0.63 9.38 16.11
N TYR A 232 -1.95 9.37 16.30
CA TYR A 232 -2.84 10.43 15.80
C TYR A 232 -2.41 11.80 16.35
N ASN A 233 -2.29 11.94 17.68
CA ASN A 233 -1.87 13.19 18.29
C ASN A 233 -0.42 13.57 17.94
N LEU A 234 0.46 12.58 17.77
CA LEU A 234 1.83 12.81 17.33
C LEU A 234 1.86 13.47 15.94
N VAL A 235 1.11 12.92 14.99
CA VAL A 235 1.05 13.45 13.61
C VAL A 235 0.49 14.87 13.59
N ILE A 236 -0.62 15.13 14.27
CA ILE A 236 -1.20 16.47 14.30
C ILE A 236 -0.36 17.48 15.10
N ALA A 237 0.47 17.03 16.05
CA ALA A 237 1.32 17.93 16.83
C ALA A 237 2.58 18.37 16.07
N HIS A 238 3.13 17.48 15.25
CA HIS A 238 4.49 17.66 14.72
C HIS A 238 4.58 17.69 13.19
N TYR A 239 3.59 17.18 12.46
CA TYR A 239 3.73 16.94 11.01
C TYR A 239 2.60 17.52 10.16
N THR A 240 1.40 17.69 10.71
CA THR A 240 0.29 18.37 10.06
C THR A 240 -0.50 19.16 11.08
N GLN A 241 -1.22 20.21 10.69
CA GLN A 241 -2.22 20.85 11.54
C GLN A 241 -3.64 20.65 10.99
N ASP A 242 -3.79 19.75 10.03
CA ASP A 242 -5.10 19.42 9.47
C ASP A 242 -5.84 18.46 10.41
N CYS A 243 -6.72 19.02 11.23
CA CYS A 243 -7.53 18.29 12.19
C CYS A 243 -8.82 19.05 12.48
N ASN A 244 -9.96 18.35 12.38
CA ASN A 244 -11.25 18.85 12.81
C ASN A 244 -11.52 18.49 14.28
N LEU A 245 -12.19 19.38 15.01
CA LEU A 245 -12.55 19.17 16.41
C LEU A 245 -13.35 17.87 16.63
N ASP A 246 -14.29 17.53 15.76
CA ASP A 246 -15.13 16.35 15.95
C ASP A 246 -14.28 15.06 15.87
N ASP A 247 -13.33 15.01 14.94
CA ASP A 247 -12.35 13.91 14.82
C ASP A 247 -11.40 13.88 16.02
N PHE A 248 -10.90 15.04 16.44
CA PHE A 248 -10.04 15.15 17.63
C PHE A 248 -10.73 14.61 18.88
N LEU A 249 -11.99 15.01 19.11
CA LEU A 249 -12.78 14.59 20.26
C LEU A 249 -13.11 13.10 20.19
N PHE A 250 -13.35 12.56 18.99
CA PHE A 250 -13.53 11.13 18.78
C PHE A 250 -12.27 10.34 19.17
N MET A 251 -11.11 10.74 18.64
CA MET A 251 -9.83 10.07 18.88
C MET A 251 -9.39 10.16 20.35
N ASN A 252 -9.66 11.30 21.00
CA ASN A 252 -9.22 11.56 22.36
C ASN A 252 -10.32 11.36 23.42
N LYS A 253 -11.42 10.70 23.06
CA LYS A 253 -12.56 10.47 23.95
C LYS A 253 -12.13 9.88 25.29
N GLY A 254 -12.58 10.50 26.39
CA GLY A 254 -12.21 10.11 27.75
C GLY A 254 -10.73 10.34 28.13
N ARG A 255 -9.91 10.88 27.22
CA ARG A 255 -8.47 11.13 27.40
C ARG A 255 -8.10 12.61 27.33
N TYR A 256 -8.97 13.48 26.82
CA TYR A 256 -8.76 14.93 26.84
C TYR A 256 -9.31 15.59 28.10
N LYS A 257 -8.73 16.75 28.44
CA LYS A 257 -9.25 17.69 29.44
C LYS A 257 -9.62 18.99 28.74
N LYS A 258 -10.89 19.42 28.84
CA LYS A 258 -11.32 20.72 28.34
C LYS A 258 -10.77 21.81 29.28
N THR A 259 -9.86 22.65 28.80
CA THR A 259 -9.26 23.74 29.59
C THR A 259 -10.06 25.04 29.45
N ASP A 260 -10.62 25.29 28.27
CA ASP A 260 -11.60 26.34 27.98
C ASP A 260 -12.55 25.89 26.86
N ASP A 261 -13.39 26.78 26.32
CA ASP A 261 -14.37 26.44 25.29
C ASP A 261 -13.81 25.91 23.97
N ARG A 262 -12.54 26.13 23.69
CA ARG A 262 -11.87 25.80 22.43
C ARG A 262 -10.54 25.09 22.58
N THR A 263 -10.06 24.99 23.82
CA THR A 263 -8.77 24.39 24.12
C THR A 263 -8.96 23.07 24.86
N PHE A 264 -8.27 22.05 24.36
CA PHE A 264 -8.31 20.70 24.90
C PHE A 264 -6.89 20.21 25.17
N GLY A 265 -6.60 19.80 26.40
CA GLY A 265 -5.32 19.22 26.80
C GLY A 265 -5.33 17.70 26.64
N VAL A 266 -4.30 17.14 26.01
CA VAL A 266 -4.04 15.70 25.93
C VAL A 266 -2.55 15.43 26.09
N GLY A 267 -2.19 14.58 27.06
CA GLY A 267 -0.79 14.31 27.38
C GLY A 267 -0.04 15.61 27.71
N ASN A 268 1.04 15.87 26.99
CA ASN A 268 1.91 17.03 27.18
C ASN A 268 1.49 18.27 26.39
N PHE A 269 0.39 18.23 25.63
CA PHE A 269 0.02 19.29 24.68
C PHE A 269 -1.38 19.83 24.94
N ASN A 270 -1.60 21.08 24.54
CA ASN A 270 -2.89 21.72 24.40
C ASN A 270 -3.18 21.95 22.91
N TYR A 271 -4.44 21.74 22.52
CA TYR A 271 -4.93 21.87 21.16
C TYR A 271 -6.05 22.91 21.15
N GLU A 272 -5.82 24.03 20.45
CA GLU A 272 -6.77 25.15 20.35
C GLU A 272 -7.50 25.10 19.00
N PHE A 273 -8.83 25.18 19.02
CA PHE A 273 -9.67 25.11 17.83
C PHE A 273 -10.38 26.44 17.52
N GLY A 274 -10.53 26.74 16.23
CA GLY A 274 -11.25 27.91 15.73
C GLY A 274 -12.77 27.79 15.82
N ASN A 275 -13.47 28.88 15.48
CA ASN A 275 -14.95 28.93 15.41
C ASN A 275 -15.55 27.87 14.47
N ASN A 276 -14.84 27.57 13.40
CA ASN A 276 -15.20 26.60 12.37
C ASN A 276 -14.65 25.19 12.67
N LYS A 277 -14.25 24.93 13.92
CA LYS A 277 -13.78 23.62 14.40
C LYS A 277 -12.46 23.14 13.80
N GLU A 278 -11.71 23.98 13.10
CA GLU A 278 -10.37 23.62 12.64
C GLU A 278 -9.33 23.87 13.73
N LEU A 279 -8.31 23.02 13.79
CA LEU A 279 -7.17 23.21 14.68
C LEU A 279 -6.42 24.49 14.30
N LYS A 280 -6.15 25.34 15.29
CA LYS A 280 -5.48 26.65 15.11
C LYS A 280 -4.09 26.69 15.70
N ASN A 281 -3.91 26.08 16.85
CA ASN A 281 -2.65 26.13 17.56
C ASN A 281 -2.43 24.88 18.41
N ILE A 282 -1.16 24.54 18.60
CA ILE A 282 -0.71 23.47 19.48
C ILE A 282 0.48 24.00 20.28
N TYR A 283 0.45 23.79 21.58
CA TYR A 283 1.53 24.20 22.47
C TYR A 283 1.66 23.24 23.65
N GLU A 284 2.88 23.09 24.15
CA GLU A 284 3.17 22.25 25.31
C GLU A 284 2.55 22.83 26.60
N GLN A 285 2.18 21.95 27.53
CA GLN A 285 1.63 22.27 28.85
C GLN A 285 2.70 22.71 29.85
#